data_AF-A0A7H0H1Y5-F1
#
_entry.id   AF-A0A7H0H1Y5-F1
#
_cell.length_a   1.000
_cell.length_b   1.000
_cell.length_c   1.000
_cell.angle_alpha   90.00
_cell.angle_beta   90.00
_cell.angle_gamma   90.00
#
_symmetry.space_group_name_H-M   'P 1'
#
loop_
_entity.id
_entity.type
_entity.pdbx_description
1 polymer ?
#
loop_
_entity_poly.entity_id
_entity_poly.type
_entity_poly.pdbx_seq_one_letter_code
_entity_poly.pdbx_strand_id
1 'polypeptide(L)'
;MITEPNRRGGLCAYVDQGVSLGGRQSWHGLPSFMQRDLWYFTGQGTCQGSPYAFTLPITYGADSVRWDFGDPASGRNQSTSVAPTHVYALPGRYLVTLTLFLPGGYPFAIRRYMAVAPRPVVSLGRDTALCPGQALVLTAAQAATYRWQDGSTAATLRAQQPGWYWVEVTNAAGCTTRDSLRLTAAPVPQVRLGADTVLCVGQALTLRPRTREAGTRYRWQDGSTGATLLVNQPGTYWLEGTNAAGCSQRDSLRLFYLTPPTIYLGPDTALCASPEQPFVLDATLPGVRYRWQDGSTAATFTPTQSGTYWVTVSTPVCSATDSIRVRLYDCRQQVFVPNIITPNGDGRNDQLHITGLGTAAWSLSLFSRWGQAVFRTEHYQQDWDAAGLPAGSYYYLLQEPTTHRKLVGWVEVVH
;
A
#
# COMPACT_ATOMS: atom_id res chain seq x y z
N MET A 1 -70.99 -39.90 -45.27
CA MET A 1 -70.38 -41.21 -44.94
C MET A 1 -68.87 -41.02 -44.80
N ILE A 2 -68.28 -41.52 -43.70
CA ILE A 2 -66.83 -41.49 -43.46
C ILE A 2 -66.28 -42.84 -43.92
N THR A 3 -65.38 -42.84 -44.90
CA THR A 3 -64.78 -44.09 -45.42
C THR A 3 -63.49 -44.47 -44.70
N GLU A 4 -62.91 -43.55 -43.92
CA GLU A 4 -61.68 -43.78 -43.14
C GLU A 4 -61.88 -43.42 -41.66
N PRO A 5 -62.62 -44.23 -40.89
CA PRO A 5 -63.08 -43.89 -39.53
C PRO A 5 -61.96 -43.80 -38.48
N ASN A 6 -60.77 -44.31 -38.77
CA ASN A 6 -59.63 -44.28 -37.84
C ASN A 6 -58.78 -43.00 -37.96
N ARG A 7 -59.13 -42.07 -38.86
CA ARG A 7 -58.40 -40.80 -39.07
C ARG A 7 -59.19 -39.60 -38.54
N ARG A 8 -58.48 -38.61 -37.99
CA ARG A 8 -59.08 -37.44 -37.30
C ARG A 8 -59.31 -36.26 -38.26
N GLY A 9 -60.34 -35.46 -37.99
CA GLY A 9 -60.64 -34.22 -38.71
C GLY A 9 -61.16 -34.45 -40.14
N GLY A 10 -60.94 -33.50 -41.06
CA GLY A 10 -61.39 -33.60 -42.46
C GLY A 10 -60.77 -34.77 -43.26
N LEU A 11 -59.76 -35.45 -42.70
CA LEU A 11 -59.14 -36.64 -43.26
C LEU A 11 -59.95 -37.92 -43.02
N CYS A 12 -61.08 -37.85 -42.33
CA CYS A 12 -62.02 -38.96 -42.21
C CYS A 12 -62.79 -39.26 -43.52
N ALA A 13 -62.48 -38.55 -44.61
CA ALA A 13 -63.07 -38.78 -45.94
C ALA A 13 -64.61 -38.79 -45.90
N TYR A 14 -65.19 -37.68 -45.44
CA TYR A 14 -66.63 -37.49 -45.39
C TYR A 14 -67.21 -37.25 -46.79
N VAL A 15 -68.13 -38.13 -47.21
CA VAL A 15 -68.90 -38.05 -48.46
C VAL A 15 -70.34 -37.65 -48.15
N ASP A 16 -70.85 -36.59 -48.78
CA ASP A 16 -72.10 -35.91 -48.38
C ASP A 16 -73.42 -36.58 -48.85
N GLN A 17 -73.34 -37.68 -49.62
CA GLN A 17 -74.53 -38.34 -50.15
C GLN A 17 -74.95 -39.51 -49.24
N GLY A 18 -76.18 -39.47 -48.72
CA GLY A 18 -76.75 -40.50 -47.83
C GLY A 18 -77.20 -41.76 -48.56
N VAL A 19 -77.24 -42.90 -47.86
CA VAL A 19 -77.75 -44.18 -48.40
C VAL A 19 -79.28 -44.18 -48.37
N SER A 20 -79.91 -44.34 -49.55
CA SER A 20 -81.35 -44.54 -49.66
C SER A 20 -81.73 -45.97 -49.26
N LEU A 21 -82.58 -46.11 -48.24
CA LEU A 21 -83.07 -47.42 -47.78
C LEU A 21 -84.21 -48.00 -48.63
N GLY A 22 -84.51 -47.38 -49.79
CA GLY A 22 -85.53 -47.89 -50.72
C GLY A 22 -86.91 -48.07 -50.08
N GLY A 23 -87.30 -47.17 -49.16
CA GLY A 23 -88.58 -47.24 -48.45
C GLY A 23 -88.64 -48.23 -47.27
N ARG A 24 -87.53 -48.88 -46.90
CA ARG A 24 -87.48 -49.78 -45.73
C ARG A 24 -87.05 -49.01 -44.46
N GLN A 25 -87.66 -49.35 -43.32
CA GLN A 25 -87.30 -48.78 -42.01
C GLN A 25 -86.15 -49.57 -41.37
N SER A 26 -85.13 -48.88 -40.84
CA SER A 26 -84.05 -49.51 -40.06
C SER A 26 -84.57 -49.90 -38.67
N TRP A 27 -84.56 -51.20 -38.36
CA TRP A 27 -85.08 -51.74 -37.10
C TRP A 27 -84.12 -51.61 -35.89
N HIS A 28 -82.85 -51.26 -36.12
CA HIS A 28 -81.83 -51.17 -35.06
C HIS A 28 -81.03 -49.85 -35.07
N GLY A 29 -81.52 -48.82 -35.76
CA GLY A 29 -80.83 -47.54 -35.93
C GLY A 29 -79.64 -47.63 -36.90
N LEU A 30 -79.25 -46.51 -37.51
CA LEU A 30 -77.95 -46.40 -38.17
C LEU A 30 -76.86 -46.70 -37.13
N PRO A 31 -75.71 -47.30 -37.49
CA PRO A 31 -74.65 -47.60 -36.53
C PRO A 31 -74.37 -46.32 -35.75
N SER A 32 -74.62 -46.38 -34.45
CA SER A 32 -74.36 -45.31 -33.52
C SER A 32 -72.89 -44.98 -33.64
N PHE A 33 -72.57 -43.96 -34.44
CA PHE A 33 -71.31 -43.26 -34.34
C PHE A 33 -71.08 -43.08 -32.84
N MET A 34 -69.89 -43.44 -32.35
CA MET A 34 -69.51 -43.07 -30.99
C MET A 34 -69.55 -41.53 -30.92
N GLN A 35 -70.71 -40.97 -30.60
CA GLN A 35 -70.94 -39.54 -30.37
C GLN A 35 -70.05 -39.02 -29.22
N ARG A 36 -69.43 -39.94 -28.47
CA ARG A 36 -68.52 -39.69 -27.36
C ARG A 36 -67.36 -38.76 -27.72
N ASP A 37 -66.95 -38.68 -28.99
CA ASP A 37 -65.82 -37.85 -29.41
C ASP A 37 -66.23 -36.52 -30.08
N LEU A 38 -67.53 -36.25 -30.24
CA LEU A 38 -68.00 -34.97 -30.81
C LEU A 38 -68.04 -33.85 -29.77
N TRP A 39 -68.22 -34.18 -28.48
CA TRP A 39 -68.41 -33.22 -27.41
C TRP A 39 -67.13 -33.12 -26.59
N TYR A 40 -66.35 -32.08 -26.85
CA TYR A 40 -65.08 -31.86 -26.19
C TYR A 40 -64.90 -30.39 -25.83
N PHE A 41 -64.03 -30.17 -24.85
CA PHE A 41 -63.38 -28.90 -24.63
C PHE A 41 -61.88 -29.05 -24.80
N THR A 42 -61.22 -27.92 -25.02
CA THR A 42 -59.76 -27.82 -25.06
C THR A 42 -59.27 -27.02 -23.87
N GLY A 43 -58.08 -27.35 -23.39
CA GLY A 43 -57.35 -26.59 -22.39
C GLY A 43 -55.96 -26.29 -22.94
N GLN A 44 -55.56 -25.03 -22.91
CA GLN A 44 -54.24 -24.58 -23.32
C GLN A 44 -53.50 -24.07 -22.08
N GLY A 45 -52.45 -24.77 -21.71
CA GLY A 45 -51.63 -24.52 -20.55
C GLY A 45 -50.74 -25.73 -20.27
N THR A 46 -49.59 -25.49 -19.65
CA THR A 46 -48.59 -26.55 -19.42
C THR A 46 -48.03 -26.54 -17.99
N CYS A 47 -47.90 -25.37 -17.37
CA CYS A 47 -47.10 -25.22 -16.15
C CYS A 47 -47.91 -24.84 -14.92
N GLN A 48 -47.51 -25.35 -13.76
CA GLN A 48 -48.05 -24.90 -12.48
C GLN A 48 -47.89 -23.37 -12.31
N GLY A 49 -48.89 -22.74 -11.69
CA GLY A 49 -48.92 -21.29 -11.51
C GLY A 49 -49.15 -20.46 -12.78
N SER A 50 -49.20 -21.08 -13.97
CA SER A 50 -49.60 -20.41 -15.21
C SER A 50 -51.12 -20.56 -15.44
N PRO A 51 -51.77 -19.57 -16.08
CA PRO A 51 -53.17 -19.70 -16.45
C PRO A 51 -53.35 -20.75 -17.55
N TYR A 52 -54.25 -21.70 -17.29
CA TYR A 52 -54.82 -22.60 -18.28
C TYR A 52 -56.07 -21.96 -18.85
N ALA A 53 -56.09 -21.73 -20.16
CA ALA A 53 -57.26 -21.24 -20.86
C ALA A 53 -58.10 -22.42 -21.36
N PHE A 54 -59.36 -22.48 -20.94
CA PHE A 54 -60.30 -23.47 -21.42
C PHE A 54 -61.19 -22.88 -22.50
N THR A 55 -61.34 -23.62 -23.60
CA THR A 55 -62.17 -23.19 -24.72
C THR A 55 -63.14 -24.29 -25.06
N LEU A 56 -64.40 -23.89 -25.16
CA LEU A 56 -65.47 -24.67 -25.70
C LEU A 56 -65.59 -24.35 -27.21
N PRO A 57 -65.26 -25.28 -28.13
CA PRO A 57 -65.23 -24.99 -29.57
C PRO A 57 -66.59 -24.58 -30.14
N ILE A 58 -67.67 -25.17 -29.62
CA ILE A 58 -69.06 -24.84 -29.91
C ILE A 58 -69.88 -25.00 -28.62
N THR A 59 -70.95 -24.23 -28.44
CA THR A 59 -71.77 -24.28 -27.20
C THR A 59 -72.62 -25.54 -27.06
N TYR A 60 -72.69 -26.37 -28.11
CA TYR A 60 -73.53 -27.58 -28.19
C TYR A 60 -75.02 -27.32 -27.84
N GLY A 61 -75.49 -26.08 -28.01
CA GLY A 61 -76.86 -25.68 -27.67
C GLY A 61 -77.14 -25.55 -26.16
N ALA A 62 -76.11 -25.45 -25.31
CA ALA A 62 -76.28 -25.25 -23.87
C ALA A 62 -76.69 -23.80 -23.52
N ASP A 63 -77.64 -23.65 -22.60
CA ASP A 63 -78.08 -22.36 -22.05
C ASP A 63 -77.05 -21.77 -21.08
N SER A 64 -76.35 -22.64 -20.35
CA SER A 64 -75.27 -22.26 -19.44
C SER A 64 -74.28 -23.40 -19.24
N VAL A 65 -73.12 -23.07 -18.65
CA VAL A 65 -72.05 -24.03 -18.38
C VAL A 65 -71.56 -23.93 -16.94
N ARG A 66 -71.02 -25.02 -16.42
CA ARG A 66 -70.29 -25.06 -15.15
C ARG A 66 -69.04 -25.92 -15.28
N TRP A 67 -67.91 -25.34 -14.93
CA TRP A 67 -66.60 -25.98 -14.86
C TRP A 67 -66.29 -26.39 -13.43
N ASP A 68 -65.71 -27.58 -13.29
CA ASP A 68 -64.97 -28.03 -12.12
C ASP A 68 -63.56 -28.41 -12.58
N PHE A 69 -62.54 -27.72 -12.09
CA PHE A 69 -61.16 -27.91 -12.54
C PHE A 69 -60.45 -29.11 -11.89
N GLY A 70 -61.12 -29.80 -10.95
CA GLY A 70 -60.57 -30.95 -10.23
C GLY A 70 -59.42 -30.61 -9.27
N ASP A 71 -59.22 -29.33 -8.94
CA ASP A 71 -58.14 -28.78 -8.13
C ASP A 71 -58.68 -28.03 -6.90
N PRO A 72 -59.23 -28.75 -5.90
CA PRO A 72 -59.82 -28.12 -4.71
C PRO A 72 -58.82 -27.30 -3.88
N ALA A 73 -57.51 -27.59 -3.98
CA ALA A 73 -56.46 -26.90 -3.25
C ALA A 73 -56.20 -25.46 -3.75
N SER A 74 -56.62 -25.12 -4.97
CA SER A 74 -56.47 -23.77 -5.56
C SER A 74 -57.49 -22.74 -5.05
N GLY A 75 -58.44 -23.14 -4.21
CA GLY A 75 -59.53 -22.30 -3.72
C GLY A 75 -60.63 -22.09 -4.76
N ARG A 76 -60.34 -21.38 -5.87
CA ARG A 76 -61.32 -21.16 -6.96
C ARG A 76 -61.31 -22.32 -7.95
N ASN A 77 -61.95 -23.43 -7.58
CA ASN A 77 -61.98 -24.65 -8.38
C ASN A 77 -63.14 -24.71 -9.41
N GLN A 78 -64.01 -23.70 -9.47
CA GLN A 78 -65.20 -23.72 -10.33
C GLN A 78 -65.42 -22.40 -11.06
N SER A 79 -66.07 -22.47 -12.22
CA SER A 79 -66.43 -21.31 -13.04
C SER A 79 -67.70 -21.55 -13.85
N THR A 80 -68.48 -20.50 -14.12
CA THR A 80 -69.64 -20.54 -15.02
C THR A 80 -69.41 -19.81 -16.34
N SER A 81 -68.20 -19.29 -16.58
CA SER A 81 -67.83 -18.67 -17.86
C SER A 81 -67.70 -19.71 -18.97
N VAL A 82 -68.04 -19.34 -20.20
CA VAL A 82 -67.90 -20.19 -21.40
C VAL A 82 -66.44 -20.40 -21.79
N ALA A 83 -65.57 -19.45 -21.48
CA ALA A 83 -64.12 -19.52 -21.72
C ALA A 83 -63.34 -19.10 -20.46
N PRO A 84 -63.30 -19.95 -19.42
CA PRO A 84 -62.63 -19.60 -18.18
C PRO A 84 -61.12 -19.79 -18.29
N THR A 85 -60.40 -19.11 -17.41
CA THR A 85 -59.01 -19.43 -17.07
C THR A 85 -58.93 -20.03 -15.67
N HIS A 86 -58.01 -20.96 -15.45
CA HIS A 86 -57.71 -21.53 -14.14
C HIS A 86 -56.21 -21.58 -13.88
N VAL A 87 -55.79 -21.34 -12.64
CA VAL A 87 -54.38 -21.43 -12.24
C VAL A 87 -54.23 -22.58 -11.24
N TYR A 88 -53.52 -23.63 -11.64
CA TYR A 88 -53.26 -24.78 -10.81
C TYR A 88 -52.14 -24.49 -9.80
N ALA A 89 -52.40 -24.75 -8.52
CA ALA A 89 -51.46 -24.45 -7.43
C ALA A 89 -50.31 -25.47 -7.35
N LEU A 90 -50.59 -26.73 -7.67
CA LEU A 90 -49.65 -27.84 -7.58
C LEU A 90 -49.49 -28.53 -8.95
N PRO A 91 -48.37 -29.23 -9.18
CA PRO A 91 -48.21 -30.05 -10.37
C PRO A 91 -49.00 -31.35 -10.21
N GLY A 92 -49.52 -31.88 -11.30
CA GLY A 92 -50.32 -33.10 -11.23
C GLY A 92 -51.22 -33.30 -12.43
N ARG A 93 -52.06 -34.32 -12.36
CA ARG A 93 -53.02 -34.65 -13.39
C ARG A 93 -54.43 -34.44 -12.84
N TYR A 94 -55.10 -33.43 -13.36
CA TYR A 94 -56.40 -32.95 -12.87
C TYR A 94 -57.52 -33.40 -13.80
N LEU A 95 -58.59 -33.97 -13.24
CA LEU A 95 -59.78 -34.35 -14.00
C LEU A 95 -60.73 -33.16 -14.07
N VAL A 96 -60.70 -32.43 -15.19
CA VAL A 96 -61.57 -31.29 -15.42
C VAL A 96 -62.93 -31.80 -15.92
N THR A 97 -64.00 -31.34 -15.27
CA THR A 97 -65.38 -31.67 -15.59
C THR A 97 -66.12 -30.42 -16.05
N LEU A 98 -66.59 -30.41 -17.29
CA LEU A 98 -67.48 -29.41 -17.84
C LEU A 98 -68.91 -29.96 -17.83
N THR A 99 -69.80 -29.31 -17.11
CA THR A 99 -71.25 -29.59 -17.12
C THR A 99 -71.95 -28.57 -18.01
N LEU A 100 -72.59 -29.04 -19.06
CA LEU A 100 -73.46 -28.28 -19.95
C LEU A 100 -74.90 -28.39 -19.45
N PHE A 101 -75.63 -27.28 -19.37
CA PHE A 101 -77.06 -27.27 -19.05
C PHE A 101 -77.84 -27.00 -20.35
N LEU A 102 -78.47 -28.05 -20.87
CA LEU A 102 -79.23 -27.99 -22.13
C LEU A 102 -80.67 -27.49 -21.88
N PRO A 103 -81.33 -26.95 -22.92
CA PRO A 103 -82.75 -26.60 -22.87
C PRO A 103 -83.61 -27.76 -22.36
N GLY A 104 -84.48 -27.49 -21.39
CA GLY A 104 -85.28 -28.52 -20.71
C GLY A 104 -84.66 -29.08 -19.42
N GLY A 105 -83.48 -28.58 -19.01
CA GLY A 105 -82.95 -28.76 -17.65
C GLY A 105 -82.08 -30.01 -17.45
N TYR A 106 -81.71 -30.73 -18.51
CA TYR A 106 -80.87 -31.92 -18.42
C TYR A 106 -79.38 -31.56 -18.41
N PRO A 107 -78.62 -31.84 -17.33
CA PRO A 107 -77.19 -31.62 -17.29
C PRO A 107 -76.44 -32.73 -18.04
N PHE A 108 -75.45 -32.36 -18.85
CA PHE A 108 -74.53 -33.30 -19.49
C PHE A 108 -73.08 -32.98 -19.13
N ALA A 109 -72.30 -33.98 -18.74
CA ALA A 109 -70.93 -33.79 -18.27
C ALA A 109 -69.88 -34.34 -19.26
N ILE A 110 -68.93 -33.49 -19.66
CA ILE A 110 -67.73 -33.83 -20.41
C ILE A 110 -66.56 -33.82 -19.43
N ARG A 111 -65.73 -34.87 -19.44
CA ARG A 111 -64.57 -34.99 -18.55
C ARG A 111 -63.29 -35.18 -19.33
N ARG A 112 -62.23 -34.47 -18.94
CA ARG A 112 -60.91 -34.60 -19.58
C ARG A 112 -59.79 -34.36 -18.58
N TYR A 113 -58.72 -35.14 -18.69
CA TYR A 113 -57.52 -34.93 -17.90
C TYR A 113 -56.67 -33.80 -18.48
N MET A 114 -56.24 -32.88 -17.61
CA MET A 114 -55.22 -31.88 -17.88
C MET A 114 -53.97 -32.22 -17.07
N ALA A 115 -52.81 -32.25 -17.74
CA ALA A 115 -51.52 -32.51 -17.10
C ALA A 115 -50.82 -31.18 -16.84
N VAL A 116 -50.53 -30.92 -15.58
CA VAL A 116 -49.85 -29.72 -15.09
C VAL A 116 -48.44 -30.09 -14.69
N ALA A 117 -47.45 -29.60 -15.44
CA ALA A 117 -46.06 -29.86 -15.19
C ALA A 117 -45.50 -28.97 -14.06
N PRO A 118 -44.57 -29.49 -13.24
CA PRO A 118 -43.86 -28.66 -12.26
C PRO A 118 -42.97 -27.64 -12.97
N ARG A 119 -42.71 -26.52 -12.30
CA ARG A 119 -41.67 -25.59 -12.73
C ARG A 119 -40.30 -26.13 -12.31
N PRO A 120 -39.26 -25.95 -13.14
CA PRO A 120 -37.90 -26.34 -12.76
C PRO A 120 -37.43 -25.52 -11.55
N VAL A 121 -36.63 -26.14 -10.69
CA VAL A 121 -35.96 -25.45 -9.57
C VAL A 121 -34.59 -25.00 -10.05
N VAL A 122 -34.27 -23.72 -9.86
CA VAL A 122 -32.96 -23.14 -10.19
C VAL A 122 -32.47 -22.27 -9.04
N SER A 123 -31.19 -22.40 -8.71
CA SER A 123 -30.50 -21.56 -7.73
C SER A 123 -29.06 -21.34 -8.16
N LEU A 124 -28.66 -20.08 -8.30
CA LEU A 124 -27.31 -19.61 -8.59
C LEU A 124 -26.50 -19.36 -7.31
N GLY A 125 -27.11 -19.53 -6.14
CA GLY A 125 -26.49 -19.29 -4.83
C GLY A 125 -26.76 -17.89 -4.28
N ARG A 126 -25.95 -17.48 -3.28
CA ARG A 126 -26.06 -16.17 -2.64
C ARG A 126 -25.22 -15.13 -3.38
N ASP A 127 -25.61 -13.86 -3.23
CA ASP A 127 -24.80 -12.72 -3.65
C ASP A 127 -23.37 -12.84 -3.14
N THR A 128 -22.40 -12.60 -4.03
CA THR A 128 -20.99 -12.88 -3.78
C THR A 128 -20.14 -11.68 -4.17
N ALA A 129 -19.14 -11.38 -3.35
CA ALA A 129 -18.12 -10.37 -3.65
C ALA A 129 -16.83 -11.06 -4.11
N LEU A 130 -16.24 -10.60 -5.21
CA LEU A 130 -14.99 -11.14 -5.75
C LEU A 130 -13.86 -10.12 -5.66
N CYS A 131 -12.65 -10.59 -5.44
CA CYS A 131 -11.47 -9.74 -5.53
C CYS A 131 -11.19 -9.34 -6.99
N PRO A 132 -10.56 -8.19 -7.24
CA PRO A 132 -10.21 -7.77 -8.60
C PRO A 132 -9.44 -8.85 -9.36
N GLY A 133 -9.87 -9.13 -10.59
CA GLY A 133 -9.25 -10.14 -11.47
C GLY A 133 -9.72 -11.58 -11.24
N GLN A 134 -10.51 -11.86 -10.20
CA GLN A 134 -11.11 -13.18 -10.01
C GLN A 134 -12.35 -13.38 -10.90
N ALA A 135 -12.69 -14.65 -11.14
CA ALA A 135 -13.87 -15.05 -11.88
C ALA A 135 -14.66 -16.10 -11.08
N LEU A 136 -15.98 -16.02 -11.15
CA LEU A 136 -16.87 -17.05 -10.61
C LEU A 136 -17.53 -17.80 -11.78
N VAL A 137 -17.51 -19.13 -11.74
CA VAL A 137 -18.26 -19.96 -12.69
C VAL A 137 -19.63 -20.24 -12.07
N LEU A 138 -20.66 -19.59 -12.60
CA LEU A 138 -22.05 -19.83 -12.25
C LEU A 138 -22.50 -21.12 -12.94
N THR A 139 -23.09 -22.03 -12.19
CA THR A 139 -23.61 -23.31 -12.70
C THR A 139 -25.09 -23.41 -12.39
N ALA A 140 -25.92 -23.57 -13.42
CA ALA A 140 -27.35 -23.81 -13.24
C ALA A 140 -27.61 -25.31 -13.00
N ALA A 141 -28.66 -25.63 -12.23
CA ALA A 141 -29.11 -27.01 -12.05
C ALA A 141 -29.55 -27.62 -13.39
N GLN A 142 -29.49 -28.96 -13.49
CA GLN A 142 -29.78 -29.66 -14.75
C GLN A 142 -31.21 -29.35 -15.26
N ALA A 143 -31.28 -28.78 -16.45
CA ALA A 143 -32.51 -28.44 -17.17
C ALA A 143 -32.41 -28.85 -18.65
N ALA A 144 -33.53 -28.75 -19.38
CA ALA A 144 -33.56 -29.09 -20.81
C ALA A 144 -32.88 -28.01 -21.66
N THR A 145 -33.12 -26.73 -21.36
CA THR A 145 -32.43 -25.60 -21.99
C THR A 145 -32.12 -24.50 -20.97
N TYR A 146 -31.11 -23.70 -21.28
CA TYR A 146 -30.67 -22.55 -20.49
C TYR A 146 -30.69 -21.30 -21.37
N ARG A 147 -30.95 -20.15 -20.74
CA ARG A 147 -30.78 -18.83 -21.35
C ARG A 147 -30.25 -17.86 -20.30
N TRP A 148 -29.01 -17.41 -20.50
CA TRP A 148 -28.37 -16.41 -19.66
C TRP A 148 -28.69 -14.98 -20.12
N GLN A 149 -28.31 -14.01 -19.31
CA GLN A 149 -28.51 -12.59 -19.60
C GLN A 149 -27.79 -12.09 -20.85
N ASP A 150 -26.72 -12.77 -21.27
CA ASP A 150 -25.95 -12.46 -22.47
C ASP A 150 -26.47 -13.22 -23.71
N GLY A 151 -27.53 -14.00 -23.56
CA GLY A 151 -28.11 -14.84 -24.60
C GLY A 151 -27.44 -16.20 -24.78
N SER A 152 -26.40 -16.52 -24.00
CA SER A 152 -25.77 -17.84 -24.04
C SER A 152 -26.68 -18.94 -23.49
N THR A 153 -26.44 -20.18 -23.91
CA THR A 153 -27.30 -21.34 -23.63
C THR A 153 -26.57 -22.50 -22.95
N ALA A 154 -25.30 -22.30 -22.56
CA ALA A 154 -24.52 -23.29 -21.84
C ALA A 154 -25.08 -23.49 -20.41
N ALA A 155 -24.81 -24.64 -19.79
CA ALA A 155 -25.21 -24.88 -18.39
C ALA A 155 -24.43 -24.02 -17.38
N THR A 156 -23.32 -23.44 -17.80
CA THR A 156 -22.42 -22.62 -16.98
C THR A 156 -22.15 -21.28 -17.62
N LEU A 157 -21.94 -20.25 -16.80
CA LEU A 157 -21.51 -18.92 -17.24
C LEU A 157 -20.32 -18.43 -16.39
N ARG A 158 -19.27 -17.96 -17.06
CA ARG A 158 -18.11 -17.36 -16.38
C ARG A 158 -18.34 -15.88 -16.14
N ALA A 159 -18.49 -15.49 -14.89
CA ALA A 159 -18.75 -14.13 -14.46
C ALA A 159 -17.47 -13.47 -13.91
N GLN A 160 -17.12 -12.31 -14.46
CA GLN A 160 -15.88 -11.59 -14.13
C GLN A 160 -16.11 -10.15 -13.68
N GLN A 161 -17.18 -9.52 -14.15
CA GLN A 161 -17.49 -8.13 -13.87
C GLN A 161 -18.57 -8.03 -12.80
N PRO A 162 -18.51 -7.04 -11.89
CA PRO A 162 -19.60 -6.75 -10.97
C PRO A 162 -20.90 -6.45 -11.73
N GLY A 163 -22.01 -6.97 -11.25
CA GLY A 163 -23.31 -6.81 -11.90
C GLY A 163 -24.33 -7.88 -11.51
N TRP A 164 -25.49 -7.79 -12.13
CA TRP A 164 -26.54 -8.80 -12.01
C TRP A 164 -26.37 -9.88 -13.08
N TYR A 165 -26.33 -11.13 -12.63
CA TYR A 165 -26.29 -12.31 -13.47
C TYR A 165 -27.59 -13.08 -13.27
N TRP A 166 -28.15 -13.63 -14.35
CA TRP A 166 -29.37 -14.39 -14.24
C TRP A 166 -29.44 -15.48 -15.30
N VAL A 167 -30.10 -16.58 -14.95
CA VAL A 167 -30.36 -17.68 -15.87
C VAL A 167 -31.83 -18.01 -15.86
N GLU A 168 -32.41 -18.17 -17.04
CA GLU A 168 -33.72 -18.78 -17.25
C GLU A 168 -33.49 -20.23 -17.68
N VAL A 169 -34.10 -21.17 -16.95
CA VAL A 169 -34.06 -22.60 -17.25
C VAL A 169 -35.42 -23.06 -17.76
N THR A 170 -35.43 -23.93 -18.75
CA THR A 170 -36.65 -24.57 -19.26
C THR A 170 -36.56 -26.07 -19.06
N ASN A 171 -37.63 -26.69 -18.56
CA ASN A 171 -37.71 -28.15 -18.47
C ASN A 171 -38.26 -28.80 -19.75
N ALA A 172 -38.29 -30.13 -19.80
CA ALA A 172 -38.80 -30.88 -20.95
C ALA A 172 -40.29 -30.61 -21.27
N ALA A 173 -41.07 -30.14 -20.29
CA ALA A 173 -42.48 -29.77 -20.46
C ALA A 173 -42.67 -28.32 -20.97
N GLY A 174 -41.59 -27.58 -21.20
CA GLY A 174 -41.63 -26.19 -21.64
C GLY A 174 -41.84 -25.15 -20.53
N CYS A 175 -41.72 -25.55 -19.25
CA CYS A 175 -41.88 -24.64 -18.12
C CYS A 175 -40.58 -23.93 -17.79
N THR A 176 -40.66 -22.61 -17.66
CA THR A 176 -39.51 -21.74 -17.36
C THR A 176 -39.46 -21.33 -15.89
N THR A 177 -38.26 -21.11 -15.37
CA THR A 177 -38.01 -20.44 -14.09
C THR A 177 -36.69 -19.69 -14.18
N ARG A 178 -36.59 -18.57 -13.47
CA ARG A 178 -35.42 -17.71 -13.46
C ARG A 178 -34.89 -17.55 -12.06
N ASP A 179 -33.57 -17.50 -11.94
CA ASP A 179 -32.89 -17.06 -10.73
C ASP A 179 -31.82 -16.02 -11.08
N SER A 180 -31.46 -15.20 -10.08
CA SER A 180 -30.49 -14.13 -10.24
C SER A 180 -29.53 -14.05 -9.06
N LEU A 181 -28.28 -13.68 -9.34
CA LEU A 181 -27.24 -13.45 -8.36
C LEU A 181 -26.57 -12.10 -8.62
N ARG A 182 -26.28 -11.35 -7.57
CA ARG A 182 -25.51 -10.12 -7.65
C ARG A 182 -24.04 -10.38 -7.35
N LEU A 183 -23.18 -10.02 -8.30
CA LEU A 183 -21.74 -9.96 -8.10
C LEU A 183 -21.31 -8.55 -7.78
N THR A 184 -20.54 -8.39 -6.71
CA THR A 184 -19.93 -7.12 -6.32
C THR A 184 -18.40 -7.24 -6.29
N ALA A 185 -17.71 -6.11 -6.41
CA ALA A 185 -16.28 -6.07 -6.19
C ALA A 185 -16.00 -5.98 -4.68
N ALA A 186 -15.23 -6.92 -4.16
CA ALA A 186 -14.72 -6.82 -2.79
C ALA A 186 -13.64 -5.72 -2.72
N PRO A 187 -13.67 -4.85 -1.70
CA PRO A 187 -12.64 -3.82 -1.54
C PRO A 187 -11.30 -4.49 -1.27
N VAL A 188 -10.23 -4.03 -1.93
CA VAL A 188 -8.86 -4.47 -1.61
C VAL A 188 -8.36 -3.75 -0.36
N PRO A 189 -7.62 -4.43 0.54
CA PRO A 189 -7.07 -3.77 1.70
C PRO A 189 -6.02 -2.72 1.30
N GLN A 190 -6.02 -1.55 1.94
CA GLN A 190 -4.98 -0.53 1.72
C GLN A 190 -3.75 -0.83 2.60
N VAL A 191 -2.75 -1.52 2.03
CA VAL A 191 -1.44 -1.69 2.66
C VAL A 191 -0.49 -0.65 2.08
N ARG A 192 0.01 0.25 2.94
CA ARG A 192 1.01 1.26 2.58
C ARG A 192 2.09 1.35 3.65
N LEU A 193 3.32 0.97 3.33
CA LEU A 193 4.49 1.08 4.20
C LEU A 193 5.14 2.48 4.14
N GLY A 194 4.90 3.22 3.07
CA GLY A 194 5.42 4.58 2.88
C GLY A 194 6.54 4.64 1.86
N ALA A 195 7.26 5.76 1.83
CA ALA A 195 8.38 5.97 0.91
C ALA A 195 9.64 5.24 1.40
N ASP A 196 10.52 4.91 0.46
CA ASP A 196 11.85 4.41 0.73
C ASP A 196 12.60 5.31 1.72
N THR A 197 13.33 4.69 2.63
CA THR A 197 13.91 5.37 3.78
C THR A 197 15.40 5.12 3.83
N VAL A 198 16.15 6.14 4.25
CA VAL A 198 17.59 6.07 4.49
C VAL A 198 17.83 6.33 5.97
N LEU A 199 18.57 5.45 6.63
CA LEU A 199 18.96 5.57 8.04
C LEU A 199 20.48 5.63 8.17
N CYS A 200 20.94 6.08 9.34
CA CYS A 200 22.34 5.96 9.69
C CYS A 200 22.66 4.56 10.24
N VAL A 201 23.86 4.04 9.95
CA VAL A 201 24.34 2.75 10.51
C VAL A 201 24.15 2.72 12.03
N GLY A 202 23.57 1.62 12.52
CA GLY A 202 23.23 1.42 13.94
C GLY A 202 21.83 1.86 14.36
N GLN A 203 21.12 2.64 13.52
CA GLN A 203 19.71 2.98 13.79
C GLN A 203 18.79 1.81 13.41
N ALA A 204 17.60 1.78 14.01
CA ALA A 204 16.54 0.83 13.69
C ALA A 204 15.25 1.57 13.35
N LEU A 205 14.40 0.94 12.54
CA LEU A 205 13.10 1.47 12.14
C LEU A 205 12.02 0.43 12.41
N THR A 206 10.91 0.85 13.02
CA THR A 206 9.73 0.01 13.18
C THR A 206 8.78 0.27 12.02
N LEU A 207 8.74 -0.66 11.06
CA LEU A 207 7.80 -0.63 9.95
C LEU A 207 6.40 -0.97 10.43
N ARG A 208 5.42 -0.26 9.86
CA ARG A 208 3.98 -0.47 10.11
C ARG A 208 3.17 0.09 8.93
N PRO A 209 2.00 -0.48 8.62
CA PRO A 209 1.11 0.10 7.63
C PRO A 209 0.62 1.48 8.11
N ARG A 210 0.60 2.46 7.19
CA ARG A 210 0.13 3.84 7.46
C ARG A 210 -1.36 3.89 7.76
N THR A 211 -2.13 3.01 7.14
CA THR A 211 -3.57 2.84 7.34
C THR A 211 -3.82 1.47 7.96
N ARG A 212 -4.53 1.43 9.08
CA ARG A 212 -4.99 0.18 9.68
C ARG A 212 -6.46 -0.02 9.37
N GLU A 213 -6.75 -1.06 8.61
CA GLU A 213 -8.11 -1.52 8.36
C GLU A 213 -8.46 -2.67 9.31
N ALA A 214 -9.62 -2.56 9.96
CA ALA A 214 -10.10 -3.61 10.87
C ALA A 214 -10.36 -4.92 10.10
N GLY A 215 -9.98 -6.04 10.71
CA GLY A 215 -10.15 -7.37 10.12
C GLY A 215 -9.11 -7.75 9.05
N THR A 216 -8.14 -6.89 8.75
CA THR A 216 -7.01 -7.23 7.86
C THR A 216 -5.97 -8.05 8.62
N ARG A 217 -5.60 -9.20 8.04
CA ARG A 217 -4.51 -10.06 8.51
C ARG A 217 -3.24 -9.68 7.78
N TYR A 218 -2.13 -9.63 8.50
CA TYR A 218 -0.85 -9.21 7.96
C TYR A 218 0.13 -10.37 7.86
N ARG A 219 1.01 -10.32 6.86
CA ARG A 219 2.14 -11.23 6.69
C ARG A 219 3.33 -10.48 6.11
N TRP A 220 4.45 -10.51 6.81
CA TRP A 220 5.72 -9.94 6.36
C TRP A 220 6.54 -10.93 5.54
N GLN A 221 7.60 -10.44 4.91
CA GLN A 221 8.52 -11.24 4.11
C GLN A 221 9.25 -12.35 4.88
N ASP A 222 9.41 -12.19 6.19
CA ASP A 222 10.02 -13.18 7.08
C ASP A 222 9.00 -14.23 7.59
N GLY A 223 7.73 -14.11 7.17
CA GLY A 223 6.64 -14.99 7.60
C GLY A 223 5.95 -14.54 8.89
N SER A 224 6.42 -13.48 9.55
CA SER A 224 5.76 -12.95 10.75
C SER A 224 4.41 -12.31 10.42
N THR A 225 3.49 -12.34 11.39
CA THR A 225 2.09 -11.88 11.21
C THR A 225 1.74 -10.66 12.06
N GLY A 226 2.73 -10.06 12.73
CA GLY A 226 2.53 -8.87 13.54
C GLY A 226 2.16 -7.66 12.69
N ALA A 227 1.44 -6.69 13.27
CA ALA A 227 1.11 -5.44 12.59
C ALA A 227 2.32 -4.50 12.42
N THR A 228 3.47 -4.85 12.99
CA THR A 228 4.72 -4.08 12.95
C THR A 228 5.91 -5.01 12.80
N LEU A 229 6.98 -4.53 12.18
CA LEU A 229 8.26 -5.23 12.04
C LEU A 229 9.41 -4.28 12.39
N LEU A 230 10.26 -4.67 13.35
CA LEU A 230 11.48 -3.93 13.66
C LEU A 230 12.58 -4.36 12.69
N VAL A 231 13.19 -3.38 12.00
CA VAL A 231 14.24 -3.63 11.00
C VAL A 231 15.48 -2.81 11.33
N ASN A 232 16.65 -3.43 11.15
CA ASN A 232 17.95 -2.86 11.48
C ASN A 232 19.04 -3.17 10.42
N GLN A 233 18.63 -3.65 9.24
CA GLN A 233 19.52 -3.99 8.14
C GLN A 233 19.01 -3.36 6.84
N PRO A 234 19.89 -3.03 5.88
CA PRO A 234 19.46 -2.58 4.56
C PRO A 234 18.75 -3.72 3.81
N GLY A 235 17.73 -3.38 3.02
CA GLY A 235 17.00 -4.38 2.26
C GLY A 235 15.62 -3.91 1.79
N THR A 236 14.93 -4.77 1.06
CA THR A 236 13.54 -4.56 0.67
C THR A 236 12.63 -5.33 1.61
N TYR A 237 11.78 -4.60 2.31
CA TYR A 237 10.79 -5.13 3.24
C TYR A 237 9.41 -5.04 2.60
N TRP A 238 8.59 -6.08 2.72
CA TRP A 238 7.24 -6.06 2.17
C TRP A 238 6.23 -6.62 3.14
N LEU A 239 5.04 -6.04 3.09
CA LEU A 239 3.90 -6.42 3.91
C LEU A 239 2.75 -6.79 2.98
N GLU A 240 2.20 -7.97 3.19
CA GLU A 240 0.96 -8.43 2.57
C GLU A 240 -0.18 -8.34 3.58
N GLY A 241 -1.27 -7.68 3.17
CA GLY A 241 -2.50 -7.57 3.94
C GLY A 241 -3.59 -8.34 3.24
N THR A 242 -4.35 -9.16 3.97
CA THR A 242 -5.49 -9.93 3.47
C THR A 242 -6.75 -9.61 4.26
N ASN A 243 -7.82 -9.23 3.57
CA ASN A 243 -9.10 -8.91 4.21
C ASN A 243 -9.95 -10.16 4.48
N ALA A 244 -11.12 -9.97 5.09
CA ALA A 244 -12.06 -11.07 5.38
C ALA A 244 -12.66 -11.74 4.12
N ALA A 245 -12.73 -11.02 3.00
CA ALA A 245 -13.17 -11.56 1.71
C ALA A 245 -12.08 -12.37 0.99
N GLY A 246 -10.87 -12.46 1.56
CA GLY A 246 -9.73 -13.17 0.97
C GLY A 246 -8.92 -12.35 -0.04
N CYS A 247 -9.20 -11.05 -0.19
CA CYS A 247 -8.43 -10.19 -1.09
C CYS A 247 -7.13 -9.76 -0.44
N SER A 248 -6.03 -9.96 -1.16
CA SER A 248 -4.69 -9.62 -0.73
C SER A 248 -4.12 -8.45 -1.53
N GLN A 249 -3.39 -7.57 -0.85
CA GLN A 249 -2.55 -6.56 -1.49
C GLN A 249 -1.22 -6.47 -0.75
N ARG A 250 -0.16 -6.14 -1.49
CA ARG A 250 1.20 -6.04 -0.98
C ARG A 250 1.76 -4.67 -1.27
N ASP A 251 2.52 -4.15 -0.31
CA ASP A 251 3.36 -2.98 -0.51
C ASP A 251 4.78 -3.25 0.00
N SER A 252 5.76 -2.54 -0.56
CA SER A 252 7.17 -2.71 -0.24
C SER A 252 7.84 -1.37 0.06
N LEU A 253 8.79 -1.39 0.96
CA LEU A 253 9.66 -0.27 1.30
C LEU A 253 11.11 -0.73 1.21
N ARG A 254 11.95 0.07 0.54
CA ARG A 254 13.40 -0.16 0.52
C ARG A 254 14.09 0.68 1.59
N LEU A 255 14.88 0.00 2.40
CA LEU A 255 15.67 0.59 3.48
C LEU A 255 17.14 0.62 3.07
N PHE A 256 17.73 1.80 3.11
CA PHE A 256 19.15 2.04 2.87
C PHE A 256 19.82 2.50 4.15
N TYR A 257 21.11 2.22 4.26
CA TYR A 257 21.95 2.70 5.35
C TYR A 257 23.08 3.56 4.78
N LEU A 258 23.30 4.72 5.39
CA LEU A 258 24.47 5.56 5.16
C LEU A 258 25.45 5.39 6.31
N THR A 259 26.73 5.27 5.96
CA THR A 259 27.82 5.32 6.93
C THR A 259 28.02 6.78 7.37
N PRO A 260 28.25 7.04 8.66
CA PRO A 260 28.68 8.36 9.12
C PRO A 260 29.93 8.84 8.36
N PRO A 261 30.06 10.15 8.12
CA PRO A 261 31.30 10.69 7.57
C PRO A 261 32.48 10.38 8.51
N THR A 262 33.64 10.04 7.94
CA THR A 262 34.87 9.85 8.72
C THR A 262 35.54 11.21 8.88
N ILE A 263 35.65 11.68 10.11
CA ILE A 263 36.32 12.94 10.47
C ILE A 263 37.50 12.63 11.40
N TYR A 264 38.63 13.27 11.16
CA TYR A 264 39.83 13.16 11.97
C TYR A 264 40.57 14.51 11.97
N LEU A 265 40.63 15.16 13.13
CA LEU A 265 41.29 16.44 13.37
C LEU A 265 42.79 16.28 13.64
N GLY A 266 43.30 15.05 13.70
CA GLY A 266 44.69 14.75 14.02
C GLY A 266 44.89 14.34 15.49
N PRO A 267 46.13 14.01 15.87
CA PRO A 267 46.48 13.70 17.25
C PRO A 267 46.56 14.96 18.11
N ASP A 268 46.43 14.78 19.43
CA ASP A 268 46.70 15.85 20.41
C ASP A 268 48.07 16.50 20.17
N THR A 269 48.08 17.83 20.07
CA THR A 269 49.26 18.57 19.60
C THR A 269 49.65 19.69 20.57
N ALA A 270 50.96 19.87 20.72
CA ALA A 270 51.60 20.94 21.48
C ALA A 270 52.46 21.78 20.52
N LEU A 271 52.19 23.08 20.45
CA LEU A 271 52.88 23.97 19.50
C LEU A 271 53.09 25.38 20.07
N CYS A 272 54.01 26.11 19.45
CA CYS A 272 54.28 27.50 19.75
C CYS A 272 53.25 28.42 19.10
N ALA A 273 52.57 29.26 19.87
CA ALA A 273 51.69 30.28 19.35
C ALA A 273 52.50 31.35 18.60
N SER A 274 52.28 31.45 17.29
CA SER A 274 52.86 32.50 16.44
C SER A 274 51.74 33.31 15.78
N PRO A 275 51.73 34.65 15.91
CA PRO A 275 50.78 35.49 15.17
C PRO A 275 50.97 35.44 13.65
N GLU A 276 52.19 35.13 13.19
CA GLU A 276 52.55 35.10 11.77
C GLU A 276 52.15 33.78 11.09
N GLN A 277 51.96 32.71 11.88
CA GLN A 277 51.59 31.38 11.40
C GLN A 277 50.56 30.75 12.36
N PRO A 278 49.26 31.09 12.21
CA PRO A 278 48.22 30.50 13.05
C PRO A 278 48.04 29.01 12.74
N PHE A 279 47.86 28.21 13.78
CA PHE A 279 47.50 26.80 13.64
C PHE A 279 46.02 26.69 13.26
N VAL A 280 45.73 26.05 12.14
CA VAL A 280 44.37 25.88 11.62
C VAL A 280 44.00 24.40 11.67
N LEU A 281 42.91 24.09 12.36
CA LEU A 281 42.25 22.80 12.28
C LEU A 281 41.42 22.77 11.00
N ASP A 282 41.71 21.81 10.13
CA ASP A 282 40.98 21.62 8.88
C ASP A 282 40.10 20.36 8.97
N ALA A 283 38.79 20.55 8.94
CA ALA A 283 37.80 19.48 8.95
C ALA A 283 37.16 19.25 7.57
N THR A 284 37.74 19.81 6.49
CA THR A 284 37.11 19.86 5.17
C THR A 284 36.74 18.48 4.63
N LEU A 285 35.44 18.25 4.47
CA LEU A 285 34.84 17.07 3.86
C LEU A 285 33.76 17.48 2.84
N PRO A 286 33.64 16.79 1.70
CA PRO A 286 32.65 17.14 0.69
C PRO A 286 31.21 16.87 1.17
N GLY A 287 30.31 17.82 0.94
CA GLY A 287 28.86 17.61 1.11
C GLY A 287 28.35 17.51 2.57
N VAL A 288 29.15 17.91 3.56
CA VAL A 288 28.74 17.93 4.97
C VAL A 288 28.52 19.36 5.48
N ARG A 289 27.81 19.48 6.61
CA ARG A 289 27.68 20.70 7.39
C ARG A 289 28.52 20.59 8.67
N TYR A 290 29.19 21.67 9.03
CA TYR A 290 30.07 21.74 10.20
C TYR A 290 29.38 22.44 11.36
N ARG A 291 29.70 22.02 12.58
CA ARG A 291 29.39 22.73 13.80
C ARG A 291 30.51 22.51 14.82
N TRP A 292 31.26 23.57 15.10
CA TRP A 292 32.31 23.57 16.12
C TRP A 292 31.74 23.77 17.52
N GLN A 293 32.59 23.57 18.53
CA GLN A 293 32.23 23.73 19.95
C GLN A 293 31.65 25.11 20.31
N ASP A 294 32.02 26.14 19.56
CA ASP A 294 31.54 27.52 19.75
C ASP A 294 30.27 27.85 18.93
N GLY A 295 29.77 26.88 18.16
CA GLY A 295 28.63 27.05 17.26
C GLY A 295 28.97 27.56 15.86
N SER A 296 30.23 27.84 15.56
CA SER A 296 30.66 28.23 14.21
C SER A 296 30.51 27.08 13.21
N THR A 297 30.36 27.41 11.93
CA THR A 297 29.99 26.46 10.85
C THR A 297 30.99 26.41 9.69
N ALA A 298 32.14 27.06 9.84
CA ALA A 298 33.22 27.01 8.85
C ALA A 298 33.85 25.61 8.79
N ALA A 299 34.43 25.24 7.65
CA ALA A 299 35.16 23.97 7.51
C ALA A 299 36.47 23.94 8.31
N THR A 300 37.01 25.11 8.64
CA THR A 300 38.25 25.29 9.39
C THR A 300 38.00 26.03 10.70
N PHE A 301 38.86 25.79 11.70
CA PHE A 301 38.84 26.50 12.98
C PHE A 301 40.26 26.84 13.44
N THR A 302 40.45 28.03 14.01
CA THR A 302 41.77 28.49 14.47
C THR A 302 41.80 28.58 15.99
N PRO A 303 42.41 27.61 16.70
CA PRO A 303 42.65 27.70 18.13
C PRO A 303 43.47 28.94 18.51
N THR A 304 42.97 29.75 19.44
CA THR A 304 43.69 30.91 19.99
C THR A 304 44.14 30.70 21.43
N GLN A 305 43.69 29.62 22.08
CA GLN A 305 44.03 29.28 23.46
C GLN A 305 44.30 27.78 23.58
N SER A 306 44.92 27.38 24.69
CA SER A 306 45.03 25.95 25.01
C SER A 306 43.66 25.40 25.38
N GLY A 307 43.27 24.25 24.82
CA GLY A 307 41.94 23.69 25.04
C GLY A 307 41.68 22.40 24.28
N THR A 308 40.49 21.84 24.47
CA THR A 308 39.97 20.75 23.63
C THR A 308 38.99 21.35 22.64
N TYR A 309 39.22 21.08 21.37
CA TYR A 309 38.43 21.56 20.25
C TYR A 309 37.72 20.37 19.62
N TRP A 310 36.47 20.54 19.18
CA TRP A 310 35.73 19.47 18.54
C TRP A 310 34.79 20.01 17.47
N VAL A 311 34.65 19.23 16.40
CA VAL A 311 33.73 19.53 15.30
C VAL A 311 32.76 18.38 15.14
N THR A 312 31.49 18.72 14.96
CA THR A 312 30.47 17.78 14.49
C THR A 312 30.23 18.03 13.02
N VAL A 313 30.49 17.01 12.20
CA VAL A 313 30.15 16.99 10.77
C VAL A 313 28.85 16.23 10.57
N SER A 314 27.95 16.79 9.78
CA SER A 314 26.62 16.22 9.55
C SER A 314 26.25 16.19 8.07
N THR A 315 25.71 15.05 7.65
CA THR A 315 24.95 14.88 6.41
C THR A 315 23.46 15.03 6.75
N PRO A 316 22.53 14.99 5.78
CA PRO A 316 21.09 15.03 6.08
C PRO A 316 20.59 13.89 6.99
N VAL A 317 21.33 12.78 7.12
CA VAL A 317 20.88 11.56 7.83
C VAL A 317 21.83 11.15 8.97
N CYS A 318 23.14 11.31 8.79
CA CYS A 318 24.18 10.89 9.74
C CYS A 318 25.03 12.07 10.24
N SER A 319 25.58 11.94 11.44
CA SER A 319 26.60 12.84 11.97
C SER A 319 27.75 12.08 12.61
N ALA A 320 28.94 12.69 12.61
CA ALA A 320 30.11 12.22 13.34
C ALA A 320 30.78 13.41 14.04
N THR A 321 31.47 13.14 15.13
CA THR A 321 32.18 14.15 15.93
C THR A 321 33.60 13.65 16.17
N ASP A 322 34.56 14.55 16.06
CA ASP A 322 35.94 14.31 16.46
C ASP A 322 36.48 15.47 17.29
N SER A 323 37.48 15.18 18.13
CA SER A 323 38.06 16.13 19.07
C SER A 323 39.58 16.04 19.11
N ILE A 324 40.22 17.19 19.29
CA ILE A 324 41.67 17.32 19.43
C ILE A 324 42.00 18.21 20.62
N ARG A 325 42.99 17.85 21.42
CA ARG A 325 43.57 18.73 22.43
C ARG A 325 44.74 19.51 21.85
N VAL A 326 44.66 20.84 21.95
CA VAL A 326 45.69 21.77 21.50
C VAL A 326 46.30 22.47 22.71
N ARG A 327 47.63 22.39 22.84
CA ARG A 327 48.41 23.15 23.83
C ARG A 327 49.26 24.19 23.11
N LEU A 328 49.02 25.46 23.43
CA LEU A 328 49.74 26.60 22.87
C LEU A 328 50.76 27.13 23.89
N TYR A 329 52.02 27.24 23.48
CA TYR A 329 53.12 27.82 24.25
C TYR A 329 53.54 29.18 23.67
N ASP A 330 53.89 30.15 24.51
CA ASP A 330 54.61 31.32 24.03
C ASP A 330 56.09 30.97 23.87
N CYS A 331 56.54 30.88 22.62
CA CYS A 331 57.92 30.55 22.28
C CYS A 331 58.70 31.78 21.78
N ARG A 332 58.20 33.00 22.02
CA ARG A 332 58.97 34.22 21.73
C ARG A 332 60.25 34.22 22.59
N GLN A 333 61.33 33.86 21.89
CA GLN A 333 62.75 34.01 22.19
C GLN A 333 63.13 34.01 23.68
N GLN A 334 63.69 32.89 24.15
CA GLN A 334 64.57 32.91 25.31
C GLN A 334 65.72 33.88 25.01
N VAL A 335 65.69 35.06 25.64
CA VAL A 335 66.81 36.01 25.58
C VAL A 335 68.00 35.34 26.25
N PHE A 336 69.06 35.09 25.48
CA PHE A 336 70.32 34.56 26.00
C PHE A 336 71.31 35.71 26.10
N VAL A 337 71.64 36.07 27.35
CA VAL A 337 72.70 37.01 27.69
C VAL A 337 73.92 36.19 28.11
N PRO A 338 75.05 36.25 27.40
CA PRO A 338 76.26 35.57 27.83
C PRO A 338 76.74 36.19 29.14
N ASN A 339 77.23 35.35 30.05
CA ASN A 339 77.68 35.75 31.37
C ASN A 339 79.20 36.01 31.44
N ILE A 340 79.93 35.79 30.34
CA ILE A 340 81.39 35.99 30.26
C ILE A 340 81.72 36.62 28.90
N ILE A 341 82.59 37.63 28.90
CA ILE A 341 83.25 38.16 27.70
C ILE A 341 84.78 38.15 27.90
N THR A 342 85.51 37.97 26.81
CA THR A 342 86.98 37.90 26.76
C THR A 342 87.52 38.89 25.73
N PRO A 343 87.69 40.18 26.06
CA PRO A 343 88.09 41.24 25.12
C PRO A 343 89.59 41.19 24.77
N ASN A 344 90.02 40.10 24.12
CA ASN A 344 91.43 39.85 23.78
C ASN A 344 91.75 40.09 22.29
N GLY A 345 90.74 40.42 21.48
CA GLY A 345 90.86 40.72 20.05
C GLY A 345 90.97 39.49 19.15
N ASP A 346 90.62 38.29 19.63
CA ASP A 346 90.67 37.04 18.85
C ASP A 346 89.40 36.78 17.99
N GLY A 347 88.41 37.68 18.08
CA GLY A 347 87.13 37.60 17.40
C GLY A 347 86.08 36.75 18.12
N ARG A 348 86.37 36.20 19.31
CA ARG A 348 85.48 35.31 20.06
C ARG A 348 85.17 35.90 21.43
N ASN A 349 83.89 36.16 21.67
CA ASN A 349 83.39 36.74 22.93
C ASN A 349 84.07 38.06 23.32
N ASP A 350 84.64 38.80 22.37
CA ASP A 350 85.24 40.12 22.62
C ASP A 350 84.19 41.15 23.05
N GLN A 351 82.94 40.96 22.65
CA GLN A 351 81.82 41.85 22.88
C GLN A 351 80.64 41.12 23.53
N LEU A 352 79.84 41.84 24.30
CA LEU A 352 78.58 41.35 24.89
C LEU A 352 77.49 41.23 23.83
N HIS A 353 77.53 40.16 23.06
CA HIS A 353 76.53 39.88 22.05
C HIS A 353 75.34 39.10 22.64
N ILE A 354 74.20 39.78 22.82
CA ILE A 354 72.96 39.24 23.39
C ILE A 354 72.05 38.75 22.27
N THR A 355 71.70 37.47 22.30
CA THR A 355 70.78 36.88 21.32
C THR A 355 69.34 36.82 21.84
N GLY A 356 68.37 36.90 20.94
CA GLY A 356 66.95 36.77 21.29
C GLY A 356 66.27 38.06 21.78
N LEU A 357 66.89 39.23 21.59
CA LEU A 357 66.30 40.54 21.94
C LEU A 357 65.19 41.01 20.96
N GLY A 358 64.94 40.29 19.87
CA GLY A 358 64.03 40.76 18.81
C GLY A 358 64.56 42.01 18.09
N THR A 359 63.66 42.81 17.49
CA THR A 359 63.99 44.04 16.73
C THR A 359 63.82 45.34 17.54
N ALA A 360 63.46 45.24 18.82
CA ALA A 360 63.25 46.40 19.68
C ALA A 360 64.58 47.12 20.00
N ALA A 361 64.52 48.44 20.19
CA ALA A 361 65.66 49.25 20.59
C ALA A 361 65.93 49.14 22.10
N TRP A 362 66.61 48.08 22.55
CA TRP A 362 66.89 47.87 23.96
C TRP A 362 67.90 48.88 24.51
N SER A 363 67.63 49.40 25.72
CA SER A 363 68.63 50.14 26.48
C SER A 363 69.48 49.20 27.33
N LEU A 364 70.77 49.49 27.46
CA LEU A 364 71.71 48.75 28.30
C LEU A 364 72.37 49.69 29.30
N SER A 365 72.29 49.33 30.58
CA SER A 365 73.07 49.96 31.66
C SER A 365 73.92 48.91 32.35
N LEU A 366 75.22 49.18 32.51
CA LEU A 366 76.16 48.32 33.23
C LEU A 366 76.69 49.02 34.47
N PHE A 367 76.82 48.26 35.55
CA PHE A 367 77.25 48.73 36.86
C PHE A 367 78.41 47.88 37.37
N SER A 368 79.38 48.52 38.03
CA SER A 368 80.39 47.81 38.81
C SER A 368 79.76 47.11 40.03
N ARG A 369 80.53 46.25 40.70
CA ARG A 369 80.09 45.60 41.96
C ARG A 369 79.71 46.55 43.09
N TRP A 370 80.08 47.83 42.99
CA TRP A 370 79.75 48.86 43.97
C TRP A 370 78.54 49.71 43.57
N GLY A 371 77.85 49.35 42.48
CA GLY A 371 76.67 50.07 41.99
C GLY A 371 76.99 51.33 41.17
N GLN A 372 78.27 51.64 40.94
CA GLN A 372 78.65 52.74 40.05
C GLN A 372 78.38 52.36 38.59
N ALA A 373 77.67 53.21 37.85
CA ALA A 373 77.43 53.02 36.42
C ALA A 373 78.74 53.18 35.64
N VAL A 374 79.09 52.17 34.84
CA VAL A 374 80.30 52.14 34.01
C VAL A 374 80.01 52.27 32.52
N PHE A 375 78.78 51.95 32.09
CA PHE A 375 78.33 52.12 30.72
C PHE A 375 76.81 52.32 30.68
N ARG A 376 76.32 53.18 29.77
CA ARG A 376 74.89 53.38 29.51
C ARG A 376 74.66 53.72 28.05
N THR A 377 73.65 53.09 27.45
CA THR A 377 73.11 53.46 26.14
C THR A 377 71.61 53.23 26.11
N GLU A 378 70.89 54.07 25.37
CA GLU A 378 69.45 53.91 25.12
C GLU A 378 69.18 52.96 23.94
N HIS A 379 70.18 52.73 23.10
CA HIS A 379 70.08 51.91 21.88
C HIS A 379 71.32 51.02 21.79
N TYR A 380 71.26 49.84 22.41
CA TYR A 380 72.39 48.92 22.45
C TYR A 380 72.59 48.23 21.10
N GLN A 381 73.82 48.28 20.57
CA GLN A 381 74.16 47.78 19.24
C GLN A 381 74.96 46.47 19.27
N GLN A 382 74.98 45.75 20.40
CA GLN A 382 75.73 44.49 20.59
C GLN A 382 77.26 44.65 20.53
N ASP A 383 77.74 45.83 20.87
CA ASP A 383 79.10 46.31 20.58
C ASP A 383 79.94 46.61 21.83
N TRP A 384 79.41 46.34 23.02
CA TRP A 384 80.14 46.60 24.26
C TRP A 384 81.27 45.58 24.47
N ASP A 385 82.51 46.08 24.52
CA ASP A 385 83.77 45.33 24.57
C ASP A 385 84.52 45.48 25.91
N ALA A 386 83.90 46.12 26.90
CA ALA A 386 84.53 46.48 28.17
C ALA A 386 85.85 47.28 28.06
N ALA A 387 86.05 48.06 27.00
CA ALA A 387 87.25 48.87 26.82
C ALA A 387 87.53 49.80 28.02
N GLY A 388 88.76 49.73 28.54
CA GLY A 388 89.21 50.56 29.66
C GLY A 388 88.69 50.14 31.05
N LEU A 389 88.02 48.99 31.14
CA LEU A 389 87.51 48.44 32.41
C LEU A 389 88.40 47.29 32.93
N PRO A 390 88.63 47.19 34.25
CA PRO A 390 89.37 46.08 34.83
C PRO A 390 88.61 44.75 34.69
N ALA A 391 89.34 43.63 34.74
CA ALA A 391 88.70 42.32 34.85
C ALA A 391 87.83 42.23 36.11
N GLY A 392 86.65 41.63 35.99
CA GLY A 392 85.71 41.48 37.10
C GLY A 392 84.25 41.38 36.66
N SER A 393 83.37 41.22 37.64
CA SER A 393 81.93 41.09 37.42
C SER A 393 81.23 42.45 37.35
N TYR A 394 80.42 42.62 36.31
CA TYR A 394 79.57 43.77 36.05
C TYR A 394 78.11 43.32 36.03
N TYR A 395 77.21 44.17 36.51
CA TYR A 395 75.78 43.88 36.56
C TYR A 395 75.08 44.67 35.48
N TYR A 396 74.26 44.02 34.66
CA TYR A 396 73.52 44.66 33.58
C TYR A 396 72.04 44.85 33.95
N LEU A 397 71.47 45.91 33.40
CA LEU A 397 70.04 46.16 33.31
C LEU A 397 69.72 46.46 31.85
N LEU A 398 68.99 45.53 31.23
CA LEU A 398 68.42 45.68 29.88
C LEU A 398 66.95 46.05 30.00
N GLN A 399 66.52 47.08 29.28
CA GLN A 399 65.10 47.46 29.26
C GLN A 399 64.58 47.60 27.84
N GLU A 400 63.46 46.94 27.56
CA GLU A 400 62.71 47.12 26.32
C GLU A 400 61.85 48.39 26.44
N PRO A 401 61.96 49.35 25.50
CA PRO A 401 61.30 50.65 25.63
C PRO A 401 59.76 50.58 25.56
N THR A 402 59.20 49.61 24.83
CA THR A 402 57.76 49.49 24.56
C THR A 402 57.01 48.65 25.59
N THR A 403 57.55 47.50 25.97
CA THR A 403 56.90 46.58 26.93
C THR A 403 57.31 46.85 28.37
N HIS A 404 58.31 47.71 28.57
CA HIS A 404 59.00 47.92 29.86
C HIS A 404 59.55 46.63 30.48
N ARG A 405 59.75 45.56 29.69
CA ARG A 405 60.39 44.33 30.14
C ARG A 405 61.81 44.64 30.59
N LYS A 406 62.15 44.19 31.80
CA LYS A 406 63.49 44.36 32.39
C LYS A 406 64.18 43.01 32.48
N LEU A 407 65.41 42.93 32.00
CA LEU A 407 66.29 41.79 32.22
C LEU A 407 67.48 42.28 33.03
N VAL A 408 67.77 41.56 34.11
CA VAL A 408 68.89 41.84 35.01
C VAL A 408 69.74 40.60 35.13
N GLY A 409 71.04 40.81 35.32
CA GLY A 409 71.99 39.73 35.50
C GLY A 409 73.39 40.30 35.64
N TRP A 410 74.38 39.45 35.38
CA TRP A 410 75.78 39.80 35.44
C TRP A 410 76.54 39.30 34.22
N VAL A 411 77.62 39.98 33.91
CA VAL A 411 78.61 39.61 32.92
C VAL A 411 79.99 39.77 33.55
N GLU A 412 80.85 38.77 33.39
CA GLU A 412 82.22 38.80 33.86
C GLU A 412 83.16 39.11 32.71
N VAL A 413 84.04 40.08 32.93
CA VAL A 413 85.09 40.47 31.99
C VAL A 413 86.37 39.76 32.40
N VAL A 414 86.91 38.95 31.51
CA VAL A 414 88.17 38.20 31.69
C VAL A 414 89.14 38.65 30.59
N HIS A 415 90.26 39.27 30.96
CA HIS A 415 91.29 39.70 29.99
C HIS A 415 92.28 38.58 29.66
#